data_AF-A0A4Q5UIF9-F1
#
_entry.id   AF-A0A4Q5UIF9-F1
#
_cell.length_a   1.000
_cell.length_b   1.000
_cell.length_c   1.000
_cell.angle_alpha   90.00
_cell.angle_beta   90.00
_cell.angle_gamma   90.00
#
_symmetry.space_group_name_H-M   'P 1'
#
loop_
_entity.id
_entity.type
_entity.pdbx_description
1 polymer ?
#
loop_
_entity_poly.entity_id
_entity_poly.type
_entity_poly.pdbx_seq_one_letter_code
_entity_poly.pdbx_strand_id
1 'polypeptide(L)' 'MKTILLSGALMLCSLFSFSQEVIRQQSCEDGFISNQVDSLKAIYSKSGYLLLKEASIKMESEYEMPVVVPLTQG' A
#
# COMPACT_ATOMS: atom_id res chain seq x y z
N MET A 1 4.16 48.18 13.39
CA MET A 1 4.24 47.00 14.29
C MET A 1 3.10 46.01 14.07
N LYS A 2 1.84 46.46 13.96
CA LYS A 2 0.66 45.59 13.76
C LYS A 2 0.67 44.79 12.43
N THR A 3 1.21 45.37 11.36
CA THR A 3 1.40 44.70 10.05
C THR A 3 2.49 43.62 10.07
N ILE A 4 3.56 43.83 10.84
CA ILE A 4 4.66 42.87 11.01
C ILE A 4 4.21 41.66 11.85
N LEU A 5 3.36 41.89 12.85
CA LEU A 5 2.71 40.81 13.61
C LEU A 5 1.79 39.96 12.73
N LEU A 6 1.04 40.59 11.82
CA LEU A 6 0.15 39.89 10.90
C LEU A 6 0.91 39.01 9.90
N SER A 7 2.03 39.51 9.35
CA SER A 7 2.87 38.72 8.44
C SER A 7 3.57 37.56 9.14
N GLY A 8 3.99 37.75 10.40
CA GLY A 8 4.58 36.69 11.22
C GLY A 8 3.59 35.54 11.48
N ALA A 9 2.35 35.86 11.83
CA ALA A 9 1.29 34.88 12.08
C ALA A 9 0.98 34.03 10.83
N LEU A 10 0.97 34.65 9.63
CA LEU A 10 0.71 33.94 8.38
C LEU A 10 1.80 32.89 8.06
N MET A 11 3.06 33.19 8.39
CA MET A 11 4.21 32.29 8.19
C MET A 11 4.18 31.08 9.14
N LEU A 12 3.67 31.26 10.37
CA LEU A 12 3.51 30.17 11.34
C LEU A 12 2.43 29.16 10.91
N CYS A 13 1.41 29.58 10.17
CA CYS A 13 0.35 28.69 9.67
C CYS A 13 0.84 27.73 8.58
N SER A 14 1.85 28.09 7.78
CA SER A 14 2.41 27.19 6.75
C SER A 14 3.21 26.01 7.30
N LEU A 15 3.49 25.97 8.62
CA LEU A 15 4.19 24.85 9.25
C LEU A 15 3.31 23.61 9.47
N PHE A 16 1.98 23.76 9.39
CA PHE A 16 1.01 22.68 9.62
C PHE A 16 0.49 22.05 8.32
N SER A 17 1.29 22.03 7.26
CA SER A 17 0.96 21.29 6.05
C SER A 17 1.05 19.79 6.31
N PHE A 18 -0.10 19.14 6.50
CA PHE A 18 -0.21 17.69 6.43
C PHE A 18 0.00 17.26 4.97
N SER A 19 1.05 16.47 4.72
CA SER A 19 1.27 15.85 3.41
C SER A 19 0.11 14.90 3.09
N GLN A 20 -0.27 14.80 1.81
CA GLN A 20 -1.10 13.70 1.34
C GLN A 20 -0.36 12.39 1.61
N GLU A 21 -0.98 11.53 2.42
CA GLU A 21 -0.60 10.12 2.57
C GLU A 21 -0.69 9.47 1.18
N VAL A 22 0.47 9.21 0.56
CA VAL A 22 0.52 8.44 -0.68
C VAL A 22 0.26 6.99 -0.32
N ILE A 23 -0.81 6.41 -0.86
CA ILE A 23 -1.14 4.99 -0.66
C ILE A 23 -0.01 4.16 -1.25
N ARG A 24 0.82 3.59 -0.37
CA ARG A 24 1.88 2.65 -0.74
C ARG A 24 1.41 1.24 -0.47
N GLN A 25 1.80 0.33 -1.34
CA GLN A 25 1.66 -1.10 -1.05
C GLN A 25 2.48 -1.42 0.19
N GLN A 26 1.82 -1.68 1.30
CA GLN A 26 2.44 -2.20 2.51
C GLN A 26 2.22 -3.70 2.55
N SER A 27 3.31 -4.45 2.61
CA SER A 27 3.24 -5.89 2.86
C SER A 27 2.66 -6.10 4.26
N CYS A 28 1.58 -6.85 4.36
CA CYS A 28 1.07 -7.32 5.64
C CYS A 28 1.68 -8.68 5.96
N GLU A 29 2.38 -8.77 7.09
CA GLU A 29 2.88 -10.02 7.65
C GLU A 29 1.92 -10.47 8.76
N ASP A 30 0.97 -11.33 8.40
CA ASP A 30 0.05 -11.97 9.35
C ASP A 30 0.26 -13.49 9.29
N GLY A 31 0.75 -14.06 10.39
CA GLY A 31 1.03 -15.49 10.49
C GLY A 31 -0.20 -16.39 10.34
N PHE A 32 -1.41 -15.87 10.58
CA PHE A 32 -2.63 -16.63 10.33
C PHE A 32 -2.97 -16.70 8.84
N ILE A 33 -2.74 -15.61 8.12
CA ILE A 33 -2.96 -15.53 6.67
C ILE A 33 -1.89 -16.34 5.93
N SER A 34 -0.62 -16.28 6.34
CA SER A 34 0.45 -17.05 5.70
C SER A 34 0.18 -18.55 5.72
N ASN A 35 -0.25 -19.10 6.87
CA ASN A 35 -0.58 -20.52 7.02
C ASN A 35 -1.74 -20.98 6.13
N GLN A 36 -2.76 -20.13 5.97
CA GLN A 36 -3.88 -20.41 5.06
C GLN A 36 -3.44 -20.39 3.60
N VAL A 37 -2.61 -19.40 3.24
CA VAL A 37 -2.10 -19.23 1.88
C VAL A 37 -1.20 -20.42 1.48
N ASP A 38 -0.40 -20.96 2.41
CA ASP A 38 0.40 -22.17 2.16
C ASP A 38 -0.46 -23.41 1.89
N SER A 39 -1.59 -23.53 2.59
CA SER A 39 -2.56 -24.61 2.33
C SER A 39 -3.13 -24.51 0.90
N LEU A 40 -3.43 -23.29 0.44
CA LEU A 40 -3.90 -23.05 -0.92
C LEU A 40 -2.82 -23.35 -1.96
N LYS A 41 -1.56 -22.96 -1.71
CA LYS A 41 -0.43 -23.31 -2.60
C LYS A 41 -0.30 -24.81 -2.80
N ALA A 42 -0.45 -25.60 -1.74
CA ALA A 42 -0.40 -27.06 -1.82
C ALA A 42 -1.53 -27.63 -2.71
N ILE A 43 -2.73 -27.05 -2.63
CA ILE A 43 -3.87 -27.45 -3.47
C ILE A 43 -3.62 -27.08 -4.94
N TYR A 44 -3.22 -25.84 -5.23
CA TYR A 44 -3.00 -25.37 -6.60
C TYR A 44 -1.83 -26.09 -7.29
N SER A 45 -0.74 -26.34 -6.57
CA SER A 45 0.39 -27.12 -7.08
C SER A 45 0.00 -28.57 -7.39
N LYS A 46 -0.83 -29.21 -6.55
CA LYS A 46 -1.39 -30.55 -6.84
C LYS A 46 -2.24 -30.56 -8.11
N SER A 47 -2.92 -29.45 -8.40
CA SER A 47 -3.72 -29.28 -9.63
C SER A 47 -2.89 -28.87 -10.85
N GLY A 48 -1.56 -28.78 -10.74
CA GLY A 48 -0.66 -28.46 -11.85
C GLY A 48 -0.52 -26.96 -12.15
N TYR A 49 -1.03 -26.08 -11.28
CA TYR A 49 -0.84 -24.64 -11.42
C TYR A 49 0.49 -24.18 -10.81
N LEU A 50 1.14 -23.21 -11.46
CA LEU A 50 2.37 -22.59 -10.99
C LEU A 50 2.06 -21.20 -10.42
N LEU A 51 2.51 -20.94 -9.20
CA LEU A 51 2.40 -19.62 -8.58
C LEU A 51 3.44 -18.68 -9.20
N LEU A 52 2.98 -17.63 -9.88
CA LEU A 52 3.85 -16.65 -10.54
C LEU A 52 4.26 -15.48 -9.62
N LYS A 53 3.34 -15.02 -8.77
CA LYS A 53 3.58 -13.91 -7.83
C LYS A 53 2.60 -13.96 -6.67
N GLU A 54 3.09 -13.71 -5.47
CA GLU A 54 2.30 -13.58 -4.24
C GLU A 54 2.42 -12.14 -3.71
N ALA A 55 1.32 -11.58 -3.24
CA ALA A 55 1.30 -10.27 -2.58
C ALA A 55 0.21 -10.26 -1.50
N SER A 56 0.58 -9.87 -0.27
CA SER A 56 -0.34 -9.66 0.85
C SER A 56 -0.51 -8.16 1.06
N ILE A 57 -1.74 -7.67 0.89
CA ILE A 57 -2.08 -6.25 0.92
C ILE A 57 -3.24 -6.05 1.87
N LYS A 58 -3.14 -5.04 2.75
CA LYS A 58 -4.26 -4.61 3.58
C LYS A 58 -5.27 -3.85 2.72
N MET A 59 -6.52 -4.31 2.72
CA MET A 59 -7.62 -3.65 2.02
C MET A 59 -8.04 -2.38 2.77
N GLU A 60 -8.12 -1.26 2.05
CA GLU A 60 -8.75 -0.03 2.53
C GLU A 60 -10.00 0.26 1.68
N SER A 61 -11.12 0.56 2.35
CA SER A 61 -12.48 0.50 1.77
C SER A 61 -12.77 1.50 0.63
N GLU A 62 -11.83 2.39 0.30
CA GLU A 62 -12.08 3.55 -0.57
C GLU A 62 -11.20 3.57 -1.82
N TYR A 63 -10.30 2.60 -2.00
CA TYR A 63 -9.30 2.66 -3.07
C TYR A 63 -9.13 1.34 -3.82
N GLU A 64 -9.11 1.44 -5.15
CA GLU A 64 -8.76 0.34 -6.04
C GLU A 64 -7.24 0.27 -6.24
N MET A 65 -6.65 -0.92 -6.15
CA MET A 65 -5.21 -1.12 -6.35
C MET A 65 -4.92 -1.78 -7.70
N PRO A 66 -4.24 -1.09 -8.65
CA PRO A 66 -3.88 -1.69 -9.92
C PRO A 66 -2.75 -2.71 -9.75
N VAL A 67 -2.96 -3.93 -10.25
CA VAL A 67 -1.93 -4.98 -10.28
C VAL A 67 -1.30 -5.01 -11.67
N VAL A 68 -0.03 -4.57 -11.76
CA VAL A 68 0.76 -4.64 -13.00
C VAL A 68 1.62 -5.89 -12.99
N VAL A 69 1.38 -6.79 -13.94
CA VAL A 69 2.21 -7.99 -14.17
C VAL A 69 3.05 -7.76 -15.42
N PRO A 70 4.37 -7.57 -15.32
CA PRO A 70 5.22 -7.45 -16.50
C PRO A 70 5.27 -8.80 -17.22
N LEU A 71 4.93 -8.82 -18.51
CA LEU A 71 5.06 -10.00 -19.35
C LEU A 71 6.47 -10.02 -19.94
N THR A 72 7.20 -11.10 -19.75
CA THR A 72 8.44 -11.35 -20.50
C THR A 72 8.06 -11.83 -21.90
N GLN A 73 8.35 -11.02 -22.92
CA GLN A 73 8.23 -11.47 -24.31
C GLN A 73 9.29 -12.54 -24.56
N GLY A 74 8.85 -13.71 -25.02
CA GLY A 74 9.71 -14.80 -25.49
C GLY A 74 10.12 -14.59 -26.94
#